data_AF-A0A484F798-F1
#
_entry.id   AF-A0A484F798-F1
#
_cell.length_a   1.000
_cell.length_b   1.000
_cell.length_c   1.000
_cell.angle_alpha   90.00
_cell.angle_beta   90.00
_cell.angle_gamma   90.00
#
_symmetry.space_group_name_H-M   'P 1'
#
loop_
_entity.id
_entity.type
_entity.pdbx_description
1 polymer ?
#
loop_
_entity_poly.entity_id
_entity_poly.type
_entity_poly.pdbx_seq_one_letter_code
_entity_poly.pdbx_strand_id
1 'polypeptide(L)'
;MSDSLGDALTGSTVTMICLTTLVISVRIGVRASLRTFGIDDVLVTASWLFTMGMSAHAGFGRHQQDIGPEEQERILKACPQIKLRRLVILNKAIVVFLCCQAIEESLIPIFQCHPISKAWKPETPGRCIDLPVLWWCGFAFNLCTDLILFIQPVPTLWKLQLPIIKRLGLIAMLSLGLMVCAISIIRMHSVTKMGVDGIHDLVIPIIWSEAEDR
;
A
#
# COMPACT_ATOMS: atom_id res chain seq x y z
N MET A 1 28.70 2.97 -11.18
CA MET A 1 27.46 2.16 -11.06
C MET A 1 26.80 2.35 -9.69
N SER A 2 27.58 2.59 -8.63
CA SER A 2 27.14 3.09 -7.32
C SER A 2 26.35 4.40 -7.40
N ASP A 3 26.92 5.39 -8.10
CA ASP A 3 26.43 6.76 -8.11
C ASP A 3 25.04 6.83 -8.78
N SER A 4 24.88 6.12 -9.90
CA SER A 4 23.59 5.97 -10.59
C SER A 4 22.50 5.30 -9.75
N LEU A 5 22.87 4.42 -8.80
CA LEU A 5 21.90 3.77 -7.92
C LEU A 5 21.49 4.69 -6.78
N GLY A 6 22.43 5.45 -6.20
CA GLY A 6 22.15 6.46 -5.20
C GLY A 6 21.24 7.56 -5.74
N ASP A 7 21.54 8.07 -6.93
CA ASP A 7 20.74 9.09 -7.60
C ASP A 7 19.33 8.58 -7.93
N ALA A 8 19.20 7.31 -8.34
CA ALA A 8 17.90 6.69 -8.58
C ALA A 8 17.09 6.53 -7.28
N LEU A 9 17.73 6.18 -6.16
CA LEU A 9 17.08 6.04 -4.86
C LEU A 9 16.61 7.38 -4.30
N THR A 10 17.47 8.41 -4.32
CA THR A 10 17.08 9.76 -3.94
C THR A 10 15.99 10.30 -4.86
N GLY A 11 16.10 10.07 -6.17
CA GLY A 11 15.06 10.39 -7.14
C GLY A 11 13.72 9.75 -6.81
N SER A 12 13.70 8.44 -6.53
CA SER A 12 12.48 7.72 -6.15
C SER A 12 11.85 8.21 -4.84
N THR A 13 12.68 8.57 -3.86
CA THR A 13 12.22 9.08 -2.56
C THR A 13 11.57 10.45 -2.75
N VAL A 14 12.21 11.34 -3.50
CA VAL A 14 11.67 12.67 -3.79
C VAL A 14 10.39 12.59 -4.61
N THR A 15 10.31 11.72 -5.62
CA THR A 15 9.08 11.56 -6.42
C THR A 15 7.90 11.03 -5.59
N MET A 16 8.14 10.07 -4.70
CA MET A 16 7.10 9.58 -3.78
C MET A 16 6.66 10.66 -2.78
N ILE A 17 7.58 11.48 -2.27
CA ILE A 17 7.23 12.62 -1.41
C ILE A 17 6.38 13.62 -2.20
N CYS A 18 6.80 14.02 -3.40
CA CYS A 18 6.01 14.94 -4.23
C CYS A 18 4.61 14.40 -4.53
N LEU A 19 4.51 13.12 -4.88
CA LEU A 19 3.22 12.47 -5.16
C LEU A 19 2.31 12.44 -3.92
N THR A 20 2.85 12.03 -2.76
CA THR A 20 2.09 12.01 -1.51
C THR A 20 1.68 13.41 -1.07
N THR A 21 2.54 14.41 -1.25
CA THR A 21 2.22 15.82 -0.99
C THR A 21 1.05 16.29 -1.87
N LEU A 22 1.07 15.94 -3.16
CA LEU A 22 0.00 16.27 -4.10
C LEU A 22 -1.32 15.60 -3.69
N VAL A 23 -1.31 14.31 -3.38
CA VAL A 23 -2.52 13.57 -2.97
C VAL A 23 -3.10 14.16 -1.67
N ILE A 24 -2.25 14.43 -0.68
CA ILE A 24 -2.70 15.01 0.60
C ILE A 24 -3.24 16.43 0.40
N SER A 25 -2.56 17.26 -0.39
CA SER A 25 -3.03 18.64 -0.66
C SER A 25 -4.35 18.67 -1.43
N VAL A 26 -4.55 17.76 -2.39
CA VAL A 26 -5.85 17.60 -3.07
C VAL A 26 -6.91 17.12 -2.08
N ARG A 27 -6.63 16.10 -1.26
CA ARG A 27 -7.56 15.58 -0.23
C ARG A 27 -8.00 16.68 0.73
N ILE A 28 -7.04 17.43 1.27
CA ILE A 28 -7.31 18.56 2.18
C ILE A 28 -8.06 19.67 1.46
N GLY A 29 -7.68 20.02 0.23
CA GLY A 29 -8.33 21.09 -0.55
C GLY A 29 -9.80 20.77 -0.86
N VAL A 30 -10.10 19.54 -1.27
CA VAL A 30 -11.48 19.08 -1.51
C VAL A 30 -12.29 19.10 -0.21
N ARG A 31 -11.74 18.57 0.88
CA ARG A 31 -12.44 18.54 2.19
C ARG A 31 -12.60 19.93 2.81
N ALA A 32 -11.64 20.83 2.59
CA ALA A 32 -11.74 22.24 2.96
C ALA A 32 -12.86 22.93 2.19
N SER A 33 -12.95 22.67 0.87
CA SER A 33 -14.02 23.22 0.02
C SER A 33 -15.40 22.69 0.40
N LEU A 34 -15.49 21.45 0.88
CA LEU A 34 -16.73 20.83 1.36
C LEU A 34 -17.01 21.12 2.85
N ARG A 35 -16.12 21.83 3.56
CA ARG A 35 -16.17 22.13 5.00
C ARG A 35 -16.30 20.89 5.89
N THR A 36 -15.72 19.77 5.47
CA THR A 36 -15.75 18.49 6.19
C THR A 36 -14.36 18.11 6.70
N PHE A 37 -13.75 18.96 7.53
CA PHE A 37 -12.45 18.64 8.13
C PHE A 37 -12.59 17.55 9.20
N GLY A 38 -11.87 16.44 9.00
CA GLY A 38 -11.82 15.31 9.93
C GLY A 38 -10.53 15.28 10.76
N ILE A 39 -10.50 14.38 11.75
CA ILE A 39 -9.30 14.10 12.56
C ILE A 39 -8.24 13.39 11.71
N ASP A 40 -8.65 12.57 10.75
CA ASP A 40 -7.76 11.94 9.77
C ASP A 40 -6.98 12.94 8.95
N ASP A 41 -7.59 14.07 8.56
CA ASP A 41 -6.87 15.07 7.80
C ASP A 41 -5.72 15.67 8.63
N VAL A 42 -5.90 15.75 9.96
CA VAL A 42 -4.84 16.14 10.90
C VAL A 42 -3.82 15.01 11.06
N LEU A 43 -4.26 13.77 11.25
CA LEU A 43 -3.37 12.61 11.44
C LEU A 43 -2.52 12.34 10.20
N VAL A 44 -3.10 12.40 9.00
CA VAL A 44 -2.38 12.19 7.73
C VAL A 44 -1.37 13.30 7.50
N THR A 45 -1.73 14.55 7.82
CA THR A 45 -0.81 15.69 7.70
C THR A 45 0.32 15.59 8.71
N ALA A 46 0.02 15.22 9.97
CA ALA A 46 1.02 15.04 11.01
C ALA A 46 1.99 13.88 10.68
N SER A 47 1.46 12.75 10.22
CA SER A 47 2.24 11.59 9.78
C SER A 47 3.15 11.93 8.60
N TRP A 48 2.65 12.69 7.62
CA TRP A 48 3.42 13.15 6.47
C TRP A 48 4.55 14.11 6.90
N LEU A 49 4.26 15.10 7.75
CA LEU A 49 5.26 16.02 8.30
C LEU A 49 6.34 15.27 9.09
N PHE A 50 5.95 14.29 9.91
CA PHE A 50 6.88 13.45 10.65
C PHE A 50 7.77 12.64 9.69
N THR A 51 7.19 12.03 8.66
CA THR A 51 7.92 11.25 7.65
C THR A 51 8.92 12.12 6.88
N MET A 52 8.55 13.35 6.53
CA MET A 52 9.47 14.33 5.93
C MET A 52 10.60 14.71 6.88
N GLY A 53 10.30 14.99 8.15
CA GLY A 53 11.30 15.32 9.16
C GLY A 53 12.30 14.20 9.38
N MET A 54 11.82 12.96 9.47
CA MET A 54 12.66 11.77 9.57
C MET A 54 13.52 11.57 8.32
N SER A 55 12.94 11.76 7.14
CA SER A 55 13.65 11.64 5.86
C SER A 55 14.72 12.71 5.69
N ALA A 56 14.47 13.94 6.13
CA ALA A 56 15.44 15.03 6.16
C ALA A 56 16.57 14.76 7.16
N HIS A 57 16.24 14.29 8.37
CA HIS A 57 17.22 13.95 9.39
C HIS A 57 18.10 12.74 8.98
N ALA A 58 17.53 11.76 8.30
CA ALA A 58 18.25 10.61 7.75
C ALA A 58 18.96 10.90 6.42
N GLY A 59 18.89 12.15 5.93
CA GLY A 59 19.63 12.61 4.75
C GLY A 59 19.09 12.12 3.42
N PHE A 60 17.81 11.73 3.30
CA PHE A 60 17.17 11.30 2.04
C PHE A 60 17.91 10.17 1.30
N GLY A 61 18.64 9.31 2.03
CA GLY A 61 19.48 8.26 1.47
C GLY A 61 20.87 8.70 1.03
N ARG A 62 21.21 10.00 1.14
CA ARG A 62 22.55 10.54 0.83
C ARG A 62 23.65 9.98 1.73
N HIS A 63 23.32 9.54 2.96
CA HIS A 63 24.30 8.90 3.85
C HIS A 63 24.92 7.63 3.26
N GLN A 64 24.25 7.02 2.28
CA GLN A 64 24.80 5.88 1.53
C GLN A 64 25.74 6.32 0.39
N GLN A 65 25.65 7.56 -0.10
CA GLN A 65 26.58 8.16 -1.06
C GLN A 65 27.93 8.51 -0.41
N ASP A 66 27.95 8.74 0.90
CA ASP A 66 29.19 9.01 1.66
C ASP A 66 30.04 7.75 1.90
N ILE A 67 29.52 6.57 1.57
CA ILE A 67 30.25 5.31 1.67
C ILE A 67 31.27 5.25 0.52
N GLY A 68 32.56 5.24 0.85
CA GLY A 68 33.63 5.18 -0.15
C GLY A 68 33.50 3.99 -1.11
N PRO A 69 33.94 4.13 -2.38
CA PRO A 69 33.72 3.14 -3.43
C PRO A 69 34.27 1.75 -3.09
N GLU A 70 35.36 1.66 -2.31
CA GLU A 70 35.92 0.37 -1.85
C GLU A 70 35.03 -0.35 -0.82
N GLU A 71 34.47 0.40 0.14
CA GLU A 71 33.58 -0.13 1.17
C GLU A 71 32.28 -0.63 0.52
N GLN A 72 31.77 0.13 -0.46
CA GLN A 72 30.59 -0.25 -1.23
C GLN A 72 30.83 -1.51 -2.07
N GLU A 73 32.00 -1.64 -2.70
CA GLU A 73 32.36 -2.84 -3.46
C GLU A 73 32.50 -4.07 -2.54
N ARG A 74 33.05 -3.89 -1.33
CA ARG A 74 33.10 -4.96 -0.31
C ARG A 74 31.70 -5.40 0.11
N ILE A 75 30.78 -4.46 0.38
CA ILE A 75 29.38 -4.78 0.74
C ILE A 75 28.67 -5.50 -0.42
N LEU A 76 28.81 -5.01 -1.65
CA LEU A 76 28.22 -5.61 -2.84
C LEU A 76 28.82 -7.00 -3.16
N LYS A 77 30.10 -7.24 -2.90
CA LYS A 77 30.75 -8.55 -3.06
C LYS A 77 30.44 -9.52 -1.92
N ALA A 78 30.31 -9.03 -0.69
CA ALA A 78 29.88 -9.82 0.46
C ALA A 78 28.43 -10.31 0.28
N CYS A 79 27.59 -9.56 -0.45
CA CYS A 79 26.27 -10.00 -0.84
C CYS A 79 26.35 -10.90 -2.11
N PRO A 80 25.81 -12.12 -2.10
CA PRO A 80 25.84 -12.98 -3.29
C PRO A 80 25.05 -12.35 -4.46
N GLN A 81 25.80 -11.86 -5.46
CA GLN A 81 25.31 -11.11 -6.62
C GLN A 81 24.12 -11.76 -7.35
N ILE A 82 24.09 -13.09 -7.45
CA ILE A 82 23.00 -13.85 -8.08
C ILE A 82 21.69 -13.76 -7.28
N LYS A 83 21.75 -13.75 -5.94
CA LYS A 83 20.56 -13.61 -5.09
C LYS A 83 20.03 -12.17 -5.13
N LEU A 84 20.93 -11.19 -5.16
CA LEU A 84 20.56 -9.77 -5.24
C LEU A 84 19.86 -9.45 -6.58
N ARG A 85 20.37 -9.95 -7.71
CA ARG A 85 19.72 -9.76 -9.02
C ARG A 85 18.32 -10.38 -9.09
N ARG A 86 18.14 -11.58 -8.54
CA ARG A 86 16.81 -12.22 -8.47
C ARG A 86 15.84 -11.43 -7.58
N LEU A 87 16.31 -10.95 -6.42
CA LEU A 87 15.53 -10.12 -5.50
C LEU A 87 15.07 -8.82 -6.17
N VAL A 88 15.96 -8.14 -6.90
CA VAL A 88 15.64 -6.89 -7.61
C VAL A 88 14.60 -7.13 -8.72
N ILE A 89 14.73 -8.22 -9.49
CA ILE A 89 13.75 -8.57 -10.52
C ILE A 89 12.38 -8.88 -9.90
N LEU A 90 12.36 -9.66 -8.82
CA LEU A 90 11.13 -10.01 -8.10
C LEU A 90 10.43 -8.76 -7.55
N ASN A 91 11.18 -7.88 -6.88
CA ASN A 91 10.66 -6.62 -6.37
C ASN A 91 10.07 -5.74 -7.48
N LYS A 92 10.78 -5.62 -8.61
CA LYS A 92 10.30 -4.83 -9.75
C LYS A 92 9.01 -5.43 -10.33
N ALA A 93 8.93 -6.75 -10.45
CA ALA A 93 7.73 -7.43 -10.93
C ALA A 93 6.53 -7.19 -9.98
N ILE A 94 6.76 -7.21 -8.67
CA ILE A 94 5.73 -6.94 -7.67
C ILE A 94 5.26 -5.49 -7.71
N VAL A 95 6.15 -4.52 -7.86
CA VAL A 95 5.75 -3.12 -8.02
C VAL A 95 4.87 -2.94 -9.25
N VAL A 96 5.22 -3.55 -10.38
CA VAL A 96 4.39 -3.50 -11.60
C VAL A 96 3.03 -4.15 -11.34
N PHE A 97 3.00 -5.30 -10.67
CA PHE A 97 1.75 -5.98 -10.31
C PHE A 97 0.85 -5.12 -9.42
N LEU A 98 1.41 -4.49 -8.38
CA LEU A 98 0.70 -3.56 -7.49
C LEU A 98 0.12 -2.35 -8.26
N CYS A 99 0.86 -1.80 -9.21
CA CYS A 99 0.34 -0.72 -10.05
C CYS A 99 -0.84 -1.19 -10.92
N CYS A 100 -0.75 -2.38 -11.51
CA CYS A 100 -1.86 -2.94 -12.29
C CYS A 100 -3.11 -3.16 -11.43
N GLN A 101 -2.93 -3.70 -10.22
CA GLN A 101 -4.02 -3.92 -9.26
C GLN A 101 -4.68 -2.61 -8.85
N ALA A 102 -3.90 -1.57 -8.54
CA ALA A 102 -4.45 -0.24 -8.20
C ALA A 102 -5.26 0.37 -9.36
N ILE A 103 -4.83 0.16 -10.60
CA ILE A 103 -5.56 0.61 -11.79
C ILE A 103 -6.86 -0.18 -11.94
N GLU A 104 -6.82 -1.51 -11.79
CA GLU A 104 -7.99 -2.39 -11.85
C GLU A 104 -9.07 -1.98 -10.83
N GLU A 105 -8.70 -1.85 -9.56
CA GLU A 105 -9.64 -1.49 -8.49
C GLU A 105 -10.25 -0.09 -8.67
N SER A 106 -9.55 0.80 -9.36
CA SER A 106 -10.07 2.13 -9.69
C SER A 106 -11.05 2.09 -10.87
N LEU A 107 -10.77 1.28 -11.89
CA LEU A 107 -11.56 1.26 -13.13
C LEU A 107 -12.83 0.40 -13.01
N ILE A 108 -12.75 -0.74 -12.34
CA ILE A 108 -13.87 -1.67 -12.19
C ILE A 108 -15.14 -1.00 -11.62
N PRO A 109 -15.11 -0.24 -10.49
CA PRO A 109 -16.33 0.38 -9.94
C PRO A 109 -16.88 1.49 -10.84
N ILE A 110 -16.04 2.12 -11.67
CA ILE A 110 -16.47 3.11 -12.66
C ILE A 110 -17.23 2.41 -13.80
N PHE A 111 -16.73 1.27 -14.27
CA PHE A 111 -17.28 0.54 -15.41
C PHE A 111 -18.11 -0.69 -15.02
N GLN A 112 -18.62 -0.74 -13.78
CA GLN A 112 -19.35 -1.89 -13.23
C GLN A 112 -20.71 -2.17 -13.93
N CYS A 113 -21.25 -1.18 -14.64
CA CYS A 113 -22.52 -1.28 -15.35
C CYS A 113 -22.38 -0.94 -16.84
N HIS A 114 -23.16 -1.64 -17.67
CA HIS A 114 -23.34 -1.32 -19.08
C HIS A 114 -24.82 -1.05 -19.39
N PRO A 115 -25.22 0.20 -19.71
CA PRO A 115 -24.41 1.41 -19.76
C PRO A 115 -24.00 1.93 -18.37
N ILE A 116 -22.91 2.69 -18.29
CA ILE A 116 -22.38 3.29 -17.05
C ILE A 116 -23.46 4.10 -16.34
N SER A 117 -24.36 4.75 -17.10
CA SER A 117 -25.48 5.52 -16.57
C SER A 117 -26.43 4.74 -15.67
N LYS A 118 -26.45 3.41 -15.77
CA LYS A 118 -27.27 2.55 -14.92
C LYS A 118 -26.81 2.54 -13.46
N ALA A 119 -25.55 2.83 -13.19
CA ALA A 119 -25.04 2.91 -11.82
C ALA A 119 -25.72 4.03 -11.00
N TRP A 120 -26.13 5.14 -11.63
CA TRP A 120 -26.81 6.26 -10.96
C TRP A 120 -28.28 6.46 -11.39
N LYS A 121 -28.74 5.78 -12.44
CA LYS A 121 -30.15 5.74 -12.88
C LYS A 121 -30.65 4.29 -12.94
N PRO A 122 -31.19 3.76 -11.83
CA PRO A 122 -31.57 2.34 -11.75
C PRO A 122 -32.64 1.93 -12.76
N GLU A 123 -33.45 2.89 -13.24
CA GLU A 123 -34.50 2.63 -14.24
C GLU A 123 -33.98 2.40 -15.66
N THR A 124 -32.70 2.65 -15.94
CA THR A 124 -32.15 2.43 -17.29
C THR A 124 -31.97 0.94 -17.60
N PRO A 125 -32.37 0.49 -18.81
CA PRO A 125 -32.16 -0.90 -19.23
C PRO A 125 -30.66 -1.16 -19.42
N GLY A 126 -30.20 -2.33 -18.99
CA GLY A 126 -28.79 -2.68 -19.00
C GLY A 126 -28.45 -3.76 -17.98
N ARG A 127 -27.18 -4.15 -17.92
CA ARG A 127 -26.66 -5.16 -17.00
C ARG A 127 -25.56 -4.54 -16.13
N CYS A 128 -25.53 -4.92 -14.86
CA CYS A 128 -24.44 -4.59 -13.94
C CYS A 128 -23.78 -5.89 -13.46
N ILE A 129 -22.53 -5.78 -13.03
CA ILE A 129 -21.83 -6.87 -12.34
C ILE A 129 -22.41 -7.01 -10.93
N ASP A 130 -22.51 -8.25 -10.45
CA ASP A 130 -22.95 -8.52 -9.08
C ASP A 130 -21.93 -7.99 -8.07
N LEU A 131 -22.32 -6.99 -7.28
CA LEU A 131 -21.47 -6.35 -6.26
C LEU A 131 -20.81 -7.37 -5.30
N PRO A 132 -21.51 -8.39 -4.78
CA PRO A 132 -20.90 -9.37 -3.89
C PRO A 132 -19.77 -10.17 -4.54
N VAL A 133 -19.92 -10.50 -5.83
CA VAL A 133 -18.90 -11.22 -6.60
C VAL A 133 -17.68 -10.32 -6.78
N LEU A 134 -17.91 -9.07 -7.13
CA LEU A 134 -16.86 -8.06 -7.30
C LEU A 134 -16.02 -7.89 -6.03
N TRP A 135 -16.69 -7.78 -4.88
CA TRP A 135 -16.02 -7.60 -3.58
C TRP A 135 -15.23 -8.84 -3.17
N TRP A 136 -15.77 -10.03 -3.39
CA TRP A 136 -15.05 -11.28 -3.13
C TRP A 136 -13.79 -11.40 -3.98
N CYS A 137 -13.87 -11.06 -5.27
CA CYS A 137 -12.72 -11.07 -6.16
C CYS A 137 -11.66 -10.07 -5.69
N GLY A 138 -12.02 -8.80 -5.47
CA GLY A 138 -11.08 -7.77 -5.01
C GLY A 138 -10.41 -8.14 -3.68
N PHE A 139 -11.17 -8.65 -2.73
CA PHE A 139 -10.62 -9.14 -1.46
C PHE A 139 -9.64 -10.30 -1.65
N ALA A 140 -9.95 -11.27 -2.51
CA ALA A 140 -9.05 -12.38 -2.78
C ALA A 140 -7.72 -11.88 -3.39
N PHE A 141 -7.77 -10.95 -4.34
CA PHE A 141 -6.55 -10.37 -4.93
C PHE A 141 -5.72 -9.58 -3.91
N ASN A 142 -6.36 -8.74 -3.09
CA ASN A 142 -5.69 -8.00 -2.02
C ASN A 142 -5.03 -8.95 -1.01
N LEU A 143 -5.76 -9.95 -0.52
CA LEU A 143 -5.23 -10.93 0.43
C LEU A 143 -4.07 -11.74 -0.17
N CYS A 144 -4.17 -12.17 -1.43
CA CYS A 144 -3.08 -12.87 -2.11
C CYS A 144 -1.82 -11.99 -2.19
N THR A 145 -1.99 -10.71 -2.48
CA THR A 145 -0.89 -9.75 -2.60
C THR A 145 -0.21 -9.53 -1.26
N ASP A 146 -0.98 -9.37 -0.19
CA ASP A 146 -0.46 -9.24 1.17
C ASP A 146 0.35 -10.48 1.58
N LEU A 147 -0.13 -11.68 1.26
CA LEU A 147 0.59 -12.92 1.52
C LEU A 147 1.89 -13.04 0.72
N ILE A 148 1.92 -12.58 -0.53
CA ILE A 148 3.13 -12.56 -1.36
C ILE A 148 4.17 -11.61 -0.75
N LEU A 149 3.75 -10.39 -0.39
CA LEU A 149 4.63 -9.41 0.26
C LEU A 149 5.14 -9.90 1.61
N PHE A 150 4.29 -10.60 2.37
CA PHE A 150 4.65 -11.22 3.64
C PHE A 150 5.71 -12.31 3.49
N ILE A 151 5.54 -13.21 2.50
CA ILE A 151 6.44 -14.35 2.30
C ILE A 151 7.79 -13.88 1.74
N GLN A 152 7.81 -12.83 0.92
CA GLN A 152 9.01 -12.37 0.20
C GLN A 152 10.26 -12.18 1.10
N PRO A 153 10.22 -11.43 2.21
CA PRO A 153 11.42 -11.20 3.01
C PRO A 153 11.80 -12.42 3.87
N VAL A 154 10.87 -13.32 4.20
CA VAL A 154 11.07 -14.41 5.19
C VAL A 154 12.25 -15.33 4.83
N PRO A 155 12.40 -15.84 3.59
CA PRO A 155 13.54 -16.68 3.21
C PRO A 155 14.89 -15.96 3.28
N THR A 156 14.89 -14.65 3.04
CA THR A 156 16.10 -13.80 3.12
C THR A 156 16.49 -13.58 4.58
N LEU A 157 15.50 -13.35 5.44
CA LEU A 157 15.66 -13.08 6.86
C LEU A 157 16.12 -14.31 7.66
N TRP A 158 15.61 -15.50 7.35
CA TRP A 158 16.05 -16.74 8.01
C TRP A 158 17.52 -17.07 7.82
N LYS A 159 18.14 -16.55 6.76
CA LYS A 159 19.56 -16.78 6.46
C LYS A 159 20.46 -15.68 7.01
N LEU A 160 19.89 -14.60 7.55
CA LEU A 160 20.63 -13.44 8.01
C LEU A 160 20.81 -13.48 9.53
N GLN A 161 22.07 -13.57 9.98
CA GLN A 161 22.43 -13.56 11.40
C GLN A 161 22.31 -12.15 11.98
N LEU A 162 21.08 -11.74 12.30
CA LEU A 162 20.78 -10.44 12.89
C LEU A 162 20.86 -10.48 14.42
N PRO A 163 21.28 -9.37 15.08
CA PRO A 163 21.18 -9.23 16.52
C PRO A 163 19.72 -9.28 17.00
N ILE A 164 19.50 -9.83 18.19
CA ILE A 164 18.16 -10.13 18.76
C ILE A 164 17.19 -8.95 18.70
N ILE A 165 17.66 -7.73 18.96
CA ILE A 165 16.82 -6.52 18.95
C ILE A 165 16.26 -6.25 17.55
N LYS A 166 17.09 -6.39 16.50
CA LYS A 166 16.66 -6.20 15.10
C LYS A 166 15.73 -7.33 14.65
N ARG A 167 15.98 -8.55 15.13
CA ARG A 167 15.11 -9.70 14.88
C ARG A 167 13.73 -9.54 15.53
N LEU A 168 13.66 -8.96 16.73
CA LEU A 168 12.39 -8.70 17.42
C LEU A 168 11.55 -7.65 16.70
N GLY A 169 12.16 -6.53 16.28
CA GLY A 169 11.47 -5.50 15.50
C GLY A 169 10.92 -6.03 14.18
N LEU A 170 11.66 -6.94 13.53
CA LEU A 170 11.22 -7.61 12.32
C LEU A 170 10.05 -8.57 12.56
N ILE A 171 10.09 -9.38 13.62
CA ILE A 171 8.97 -10.26 14.01
C ILE A 171 7.73 -9.42 14.33
N ALA A 172 7.91 -8.30 15.03
CA ALA A 172 6.82 -7.38 15.34
C ALA A 172 6.17 -6.81 14.06
N MET A 173 6.95 -6.26 13.13
CA MET A 173 6.44 -5.75 11.86
C MET A 173 5.73 -6.84 11.04
N LEU A 174 6.29 -8.05 11.02
CA LEU A 174 5.72 -9.20 10.33
C LEU A 174 4.38 -9.64 10.96
N SER A 175 4.30 -9.64 12.30
CA SER A 175 3.08 -9.99 13.04
C SER A 175 1.95 -8.97 12.83
N LEU A 176 2.28 -7.68 12.71
CA LEU A 176 1.30 -6.64 12.40
C LEU A 176 0.67 -6.88 11.01
N GLY A 177 1.46 -7.29 10.02
CA GLY A 177 0.93 -7.65 8.69
C GLY A 177 -0.07 -8.80 8.72
N LEU A 178 0.21 -9.87 9.47
CA LEU A 178 -0.73 -10.99 9.63
C LEU A 178 -2.01 -10.59 10.37
N MET A 179 -1.90 -9.70 11.36
CA MET A 179 -3.05 -9.19 12.08
C MET A 179 -4.00 -8.42 11.15
N VAL A 180 -3.46 -7.55 10.29
CA VAL A 180 -4.26 -6.82 9.29
C VAL A 180 -4.94 -7.77 8.30
N CYS A 181 -4.25 -8.83 7.87
CA CYS A 181 -4.85 -9.86 7.02
C CYS A 181 -6.01 -10.58 7.74
N ALA A 182 -5.84 -10.92 9.02
CA ALA A 182 -6.88 -11.58 9.81
C ALA A 182 -8.11 -10.69 10.01
N ILE A 183 -7.90 -9.40 10.33
CA ILE A 183 -8.99 -8.41 10.43
C ILE A 183 -9.75 -8.30 9.10
N SER A 184 -9.02 -8.26 7.99
CA SER A 184 -9.62 -8.18 6.64
C SER A 184 -10.50 -9.39 6.31
N ILE A 185 -10.07 -10.61 6.69
CA ILE A 185 -10.87 -11.84 6.53
C ILE A 185 -12.14 -11.78 7.37
N ILE A 186 -12.03 -11.35 8.63
CA ILE A 186 -13.19 -11.22 9.53
C ILE A 186 -14.18 -10.20 8.96
N ARG A 187 -13.69 -9.05 8.47
CA ARG A 187 -14.51 -8.01 7.83
C ARG A 187 -15.28 -8.56 6.63
N MET A 188 -14.62 -9.29 5.73
CA MET A 188 -15.28 -9.87 4.56
C MET A 188 -16.38 -10.86 4.96
N HIS A 189 -16.14 -11.70 5.97
CA HIS A 189 -17.14 -12.65 6.45
C HIS A 189 -18.34 -11.96 7.15
N SER A 190 -18.13 -10.81 7.79
CA SER A 190 -19.23 -9.99 8.31
C SER A 190 -20.06 -9.39 7.17
N VAL A 191 -19.42 -8.99 6.08
CA VAL A 191 -20.10 -8.41 4.91
C VAL A 191 -20.99 -9.41 4.19
N THR A 192 -20.57 -10.67 4.08
CA THR A 192 -21.37 -11.72 3.40
C THR A 192 -22.57 -12.21 4.19
N LYS A 193 -22.62 -11.94 5.51
CA LYS A 193 -23.77 -12.26 6.36
C LYS A 193 -24.87 -11.20 6.34
N MET A 194 -24.66 -10.07 5.67
CA MET A 194 -25.69 -9.04 5.51
C MET A 194 -26.66 -9.47 4.39
N GLY A 195 -27.94 -9.66 4.75
CA GLY A 195 -29.01 -10.08 3.83
C GLY A 195 -29.39 -9.01 2.80
N VAL A 196 -30.19 -9.38 1.81
CA VAL A 196 -30.52 -8.63 0.57
C VAL A 196 -31.22 -7.27 0.81
N ASP A 197 -31.66 -6.94 2.03
CA ASP A 197 -32.16 -5.61 2.43
C ASP A 197 -31.06 -4.71 3.07
N GLY A 198 -29.80 -5.16 3.02
CA GLY A 198 -28.67 -4.69 3.83
C GLY A 198 -28.05 -3.34 3.44
N ILE A 199 -28.72 -2.46 2.69
CA ILE A 199 -28.20 -1.10 2.48
C ILE A 199 -28.07 -0.36 3.81
N HIS A 200 -29.01 -0.55 4.75
CA HIS A 200 -28.92 0.00 6.10
C HIS A 200 -27.85 -0.67 6.97
N ASP A 201 -27.62 -1.97 6.79
CA ASP A 201 -26.59 -2.70 7.54
C ASP A 201 -25.18 -2.39 7.02
N LEU A 202 -25.05 -1.99 5.75
CA LEU A 202 -23.81 -1.51 5.14
C LEU A 202 -23.38 -0.13 5.63
N VAL A 203 -24.33 0.69 6.12
CA VAL A 203 -24.02 2.02 6.65
C VAL A 203 -23.07 1.91 7.85
N ILE A 204 -23.23 0.92 8.73
CA ILE A 204 -22.35 0.79 9.91
C ILE A 204 -20.93 0.38 9.52
N PRO A 205 -20.68 -0.67 8.72
CA PRO A 205 -19.36 -1.01 8.18
C PRO A 205 -18.76 0.06 7.29
N ILE A 206 -19.57 0.79 6.50
CA ILE A 206 -19.09 1.93 5.71
C ILE A 206 -18.71 3.08 6.64
N ILE A 207 -19.51 3.42 7.66
CA ILE A 207 -19.14 4.41 8.67
C ILE A 207 -17.91 3.96 9.46
N TRP A 208 -17.78 2.67 9.76
CA TRP A 208 -16.61 2.11 10.44
C TRP A 208 -15.39 2.12 9.53
N SER A 209 -15.53 1.82 8.24
CA SER A 209 -14.45 1.89 7.25
C SER A 209 -14.05 3.34 7.03
N GLU A 210 -15.01 4.26 6.93
CA GLU A 210 -14.76 5.69 6.90
C GLU A 210 -14.12 6.16 8.20
N ALA A 211 -14.50 5.63 9.36
CA ALA A 211 -13.93 5.96 10.68
C ALA A 211 -12.57 5.30 10.95
N GLU A 212 -12.25 4.21 10.25
CA GLU A 212 -10.96 3.50 10.26
C GLU A 212 -10.00 4.11 9.23
N ASP A 213 -10.56 4.68 8.15
CA ASP A 213 -9.91 5.63 7.23
C ASP A 213 -9.95 7.07 7.76
N ARG A 214 -10.57 7.29 8.95
CA ARG A 214 -10.48 8.51 9.77
C ARG A 214 -9.39 8.44 10.85
#